data_AF-A0AAF0BJ81-F1
#
_entry.id   AF-A0AAF0BJ81-F1
#
_cell.length_a   1.000
_cell.length_b   1.000
_cell.length_c   1.000
_cell.angle_alpha   90.00
_cell.angle_beta   90.00
_cell.angle_gamma   90.00
#
_symmetry.space_group_name_H-M   'P 1'
#
loop_
_entity.id
_entity.type
_entity.pdbx_description
1 polymer ?
#
loop_
_entity_poly.entity_id
_entity_poly.type
_entity_poly.pdbx_seq_one_letter_code
_entity_poly.pdbx_strand_id
1 'polypeptide(L)'
;MRDMTAEDKQGEMAKAENPSAKQKKQIKQVIVVEGKSDTQRLNRLYQVTTIETNGSAVDERTLLEIKKAHELHGVIVFTDPDISGTKIRQAVVDAVPGVQHAFIERDEAKPSHKGSLGVEHASDSAIEKALVNVYQLADPSGVDLEPIAQKDLIALRLIGTPDAKDRREYLSSQLHLGYVNGKQLAKRLALFQISLDQVATVLENYQKK
;
A
#
# COMPACT_ATOMS: atom_id res chain seq x y z
N MET A 1 -22.46 -40.68 -52.25
CA MET A 1 -22.99 -39.54 -53.05
C MET A 1 -24.04 -38.86 -52.20
N ARG A 2 -23.99 -37.51 -52.12
CA ARG A 2 -24.94 -36.61 -51.44
C ARG A 2 -24.86 -36.66 -49.90
N ASP A 3 -24.37 -35.59 -49.25
CA ASP A 3 -25.02 -34.27 -48.97
C ASP A 3 -26.12 -34.45 -47.90
N MET A 4 -26.30 -33.61 -46.86
CA MET A 4 -25.85 -32.24 -46.50
C MET A 4 -25.62 -32.20 -44.95
N THR A 5 -25.36 -31.13 -44.20
CA THR A 5 -25.37 -29.65 -44.37
C THR A 5 -24.02 -29.01 -43.94
N ALA A 6 -23.97 -27.69 -43.73
CA ALA A 6 -22.93 -26.97 -42.99
C ALA A 6 -23.56 -26.26 -41.77
N GLU A 7 -23.07 -26.48 -40.55
CA GLU A 7 -23.45 -25.69 -39.36
C GLU A 7 -22.40 -25.72 -38.21
N ASP A 8 -21.64 -26.80 -38.02
CA ASP A 8 -20.70 -26.95 -36.88
C ASP A 8 -19.28 -26.34 -37.04
N LYS A 9 -19.15 -25.11 -37.54
CA LYS A 9 -17.84 -24.39 -37.58
C LYS A 9 -17.90 -22.88 -37.26
N GLN A 10 -18.60 -22.50 -36.20
CA GLN A 10 -18.40 -21.20 -35.52
C GLN A 10 -18.35 -21.39 -34.00
N GLY A 11 -17.22 -21.92 -33.51
CA GLY A 11 -17.05 -22.32 -32.10
C GLY A 11 -15.65 -22.03 -31.52
N GLU A 12 -14.84 -21.19 -32.16
CA GLU A 12 -13.54 -20.79 -31.63
C GLU A 12 -13.33 -19.28 -31.79
N MET A 13 -14.15 -18.51 -31.05
CA MET A 13 -13.84 -17.12 -30.79
C MET A 13 -12.58 -17.07 -29.92
N ALA A 14 -11.43 -16.83 -30.56
CA ALA A 14 -10.20 -16.49 -29.87
C ALA A 14 -10.51 -15.34 -28.88
N LYS A 15 -10.35 -15.60 -27.58
CA LYS A 15 -10.40 -14.55 -26.57
C LYS A 15 -9.25 -13.62 -26.85
N ALA A 16 -9.54 -12.46 -27.43
CA ALA A 16 -8.55 -11.40 -27.62
C ALA A 16 -8.02 -10.99 -26.24
N GLU A 17 -6.79 -11.38 -25.94
CA GLU A 17 -6.09 -10.89 -24.75
C GLU A 17 -5.91 -9.37 -24.89
N ASN A 18 -6.37 -8.63 -23.89
CA ASN A 18 -6.39 -7.17 -23.91
C ASN A 18 -4.95 -6.62 -23.73
N PRO A 19 -4.30 -6.04 -24.75
CA PRO A 19 -2.85 -5.91 -24.80
C PRO A 19 -2.29 -4.65 -24.10
N SER A 20 -2.95 -4.13 -23.06
CA SER A 20 -2.61 -2.82 -22.46
C SER A 20 -2.64 -2.74 -20.93
N ALA A 21 -2.31 -3.85 -20.25
CA ALA A 21 -1.98 -3.84 -18.82
C ALA A 21 -0.48 -4.12 -18.65
N LYS A 22 0.37 -3.09 -18.85
CA LYS A 22 1.80 -3.19 -18.52
C LYS A 22 1.94 -3.56 -17.04
N GLN A 23 2.48 -4.74 -16.75
CA GLN A 23 2.60 -5.26 -15.39
C GLN A 23 3.45 -4.28 -14.56
N LYS A 24 2.88 -3.78 -13.47
CA LYS A 24 3.54 -2.79 -12.62
C LYS A 24 4.64 -3.47 -11.81
N LYS A 25 5.79 -2.78 -11.68
CA LYS A 25 6.85 -3.19 -10.75
C LYS A 25 6.28 -3.23 -9.33
N GLN A 26 6.46 -4.35 -8.62
CA GLN A 26 6.09 -4.45 -7.21
C GLN A 26 7.27 -4.01 -6.35
N ILE A 27 7.08 -2.96 -5.55
CA ILE A 27 8.07 -2.49 -4.58
C ILE A 27 7.89 -3.29 -3.29
N LYS A 28 8.98 -3.79 -2.72
CA LYS A 28 8.98 -4.53 -1.45
C LYS A 28 8.75 -3.61 -0.26
N GLN A 29 9.50 -2.51 -0.16
CA GLN A 29 9.40 -1.58 0.95
C GLN A 29 8.05 -0.88 1.03
N VAL A 30 7.67 -0.48 2.24
CA VAL A 30 6.54 0.42 2.46
C VAL A 30 6.98 1.87 2.29
N ILE A 31 6.22 2.68 1.55
CA ILE A 31 6.57 4.09 1.29
C ILE A 31 5.75 5.03 2.19
N VAL A 32 6.42 5.85 3.00
CA VAL A 32 5.77 6.92 3.79
C VAL A 32 5.62 8.17 2.93
N VAL A 33 4.40 8.69 2.85
CA VAL A 33 4.00 9.88 2.07
C VAL A 33 3.15 10.83 2.91
N GLU A 34 3.01 12.09 2.49
CA GLU A 34 2.19 13.06 3.24
C GLU A 34 0.69 12.77 3.09
N GLY A 35 0.21 12.44 1.88
CA GLY A 35 -1.22 12.27 1.65
C GLY A 35 -1.67 11.39 0.49
N LYS A 36 -2.99 11.38 0.29
CA LYS A 36 -3.70 10.49 -0.63
C LYS A 36 -3.38 10.73 -2.10
N SER A 37 -2.99 11.94 -2.48
CA SER A 37 -2.55 12.22 -3.85
C SER A 37 -1.26 11.48 -4.17
N ASP A 38 -0.31 11.46 -3.24
CA ASP A 38 0.98 10.78 -3.39
C ASP A 38 0.78 9.27 -3.45
N THR A 39 -0.04 8.72 -2.54
CA THR A 39 -0.51 7.31 -2.61
C THR A 39 -1.07 6.97 -3.98
N GLN A 40 -1.97 7.80 -4.52
CA GLN A 40 -2.56 7.58 -5.84
C GLN A 40 -1.52 7.69 -6.97
N ARG A 41 -0.59 8.66 -6.88
CA ARG A 41 0.46 8.87 -7.87
C ARG A 41 1.40 7.67 -7.94
N LEU A 42 1.85 7.17 -6.79
CA LEU A 42 2.69 5.99 -6.69
C LEU A 42 1.97 4.73 -7.18
N ASN A 43 0.71 4.52 -6.77
CA ASN A 43 -0.10 3.39 -7.23
C ASN A 43 -0.44 3.41 -8.73
N ARG A 44 -0.29 4.54 -9.43
CA ARG A 44 -0.37 4.57 -10.90
C ARG A 44 0.85 3.91 -11.56
N LEU A 45 2.04 4.00 -10.94
CA LEU A 45 3.31 3.54 -11.50
C LEU A 45 3.73 2.16 -10.97
N TYR A 46 3.54 1.92 -9.69
CA TYR A 46 4.01 0.74 -8.96
C TYR A 46 2.85 -0.02 -8.32
N GLN A 47 3.08 -1.30 -8.04
CA GLN A 47 2.33 -2.03 -7.02
C GLN A 47 3.08 -1.82 -5.69
N VAL A 48 2.58 -0.93 -4.84
CA VAL A 48 3.30 -0.48 -3.64
C VAL A 48 2.33 -0.18 -2.50
N THR A 49 2.75 -0.50 -1.28
CA THR A 49 2.03 -0.14 -0.06
C THR A 49 2.53 1.19 0.47
N THR A 50 1.62 2.11 0.81
CA THR A 50 1.94 3.40 1.40
C THR A 50 1.43 3.54 2.83
N ILE A 51 2.06 4.44 3.58
CA ILE A 51 1.57 4.98 4.85
C ILE A 51 1.42 6.48 4.66
N GLU A 52 0.21 6.99 4.91
CA GLU A 52 -0.12 8.42 4.78
C GLU A 52 0.01 9.08 6.16
N THR A 53 0.87 10.08 6.31
CA THR A 53 0.99 10.80 7.60
C THR A 53 -0.15 11.77 7.85
N ASN A 54 -0.94 12.10 6.82
CA ASN A 54 -2.06 13.05 6.87
C ASN A 54 -1.62 14.47 7.32
N GLY A 55 -0.41 14.86 6.94
CA GLY A 55 0.22 16.15 7.26
C GLY A 55 1.56 15.99 8.00
N SER A 56 2.11 17.12 8.45
CA SER A 56 3.47 17.18 9.02
C SER A 56 3.58 16.92 10.53
N ALA A 57 2.46 16.81 11.23
CA ALA A 57 2.42 16.36 12.62
C ALA A 57 2.12 14.85 12.67
N VAL A 58 3.15 14.03 12.53
CA VAL A 58 3.02 12.56 12.52
C VAL A 58 2.67 12.08 13.93
N ASP A 59 1.54 11.39 14.08
CA ASP A 59 1.09 10.89 15.39
C ASP A 59 1.80 9.59 15.81
N GLU A 60 1.78 9.30 17.12
CA GLU A 60 2.44 8.11 17.69
C GLU A 60 1.93 6.81 17.07
N ARG A 61 0.64 6.73 16.74
CA ARG A 61 0.02 5.55 16.09
C ARG A 61 0.65 5.30 14.71
N THR A 62 0.87 6.36 13.95
CA THR A 62 1.50 6.31 12.63
C THR A 62 2.99 5.98 12.75
N LEU A 63 3.69 6.52 13.75
CA LEU A 63 5.10 6.18 14.02
C LEU A 63 5.28 4.70 14.42
N LEU A 64 4.39 4.15 15.26
CA LEU A 64 4.38 2.72 15.61
C LEU A 64 4.09 1.82 14.40
N GLU A 65 3.18 2.24 13.52
CA GLU A 65 2.90 1.56 12.26
C GLU A 65 4.14 1.55 11.35
N ILE A 66 4.79 2.70 11.16
CA ILE A 66 5.99 2.85 10.33
C ILE A 66 7.14 2.00 10.88
N LYS A 67 7.33 1.98 12.21
CA LYS A 67 8.34 1.15 12.87
C LYS A 67 8.14 -0.33 12.54
N LYS A 68 6.93 -0.85 12.76
CA LYS A 68 6.60 -2.25 12.49
C LYS A 68 6.69 -2.60 10.99
N ALA A 69 6.39 -1.65 10.10
CA ALA A 69 6.56 -1.82 8.66
C ALA A 69 8.04 -1.88 8.27
N HIS A 70 8.89 -1.06 8.90
CA HIS A 70 10.34 -1.07 8.68
C HIS A 70 10.99 -2.39 9.12
N GLU A 71 10.60 -2.92 10.28
CA GLU A 71 11.07 -4.20 10.82
C GLU A 71 10.79 -5.40 9.88
N LEU A 72 9.69 -5.37 9.13
CA LEU A 72 9.28 -6.47 8.23
C LEU A 72 9.74 -6.29 6.78
N HIS A 73 9.58 -5.09 6.22
CA HIS A 73 9.71 -4.83 4.78
C HIS A 73 10.79 -3.81 4.42
N GLY A 74 11.31 -3.09 5.40
CA GLY A 74 11.97 -1.80 5.17
C GLY A 74 10.97 -0.70 4.82
N VAL A 75 11.40 0.54 5.02
CA VAL A 75 10.60 1.75 4.78
C VAL A 75 11.41 2.77 4.00
N ILE A 76 10.76 3.42 3.03
CA ILE A 76 11.28 4.57 2.29
C ILE A 76 10.41 5.79 2.61
N VAL A 77 10.99 6.87 3.14
CA VAL A 77 10.28 8.14 3.29
C VAL A 77 10.41 8.95 1.99
N PHE A 78 9.27 9.20 1.34
CA PHE A 78 9.18 9.90 0.07
C PHE A 78 8.14 11.03 0.16
N THR A 79 8.62 12.18 0.61
CA THR A 79 7.83 13.41 0.80
C THR A 79 8.47 14.58 0.05
N ASP A 80 7.73 15.67 -0.08
CA ASP A 80 8.15 16.89 -0.75
C ASP A 80 9.41 17.53 -0.14
N PRO A 81 10.21 18.27 -0.93
CA PRO A 81 11.42 18.97 -0.48
C PRO A 81 11.08 20.35 0.13
N ASP A 82 10.10 20.37 1.04
CA ASP A 82 9.49 21.55 1.67
C ASP A 82 9.53 21.45 3.22
N ILE A 83 8.85 22.38 3.91
CA ILE A 83 8.81 22.42 5.38
C ILE A 83 7.99 21.26 5.96
N SER A 84 6.88 20.87 5.33
CA SER A 84 6.06 19.74 5.79
C SER A 84 6.80 18.41 5.66
N GLY A 85 7.34 18.13 4.48
CA GLY A 85 8.14 16.95 4.21
C GLY A 85 9.40 16.86 5.07
N THR A 86 10.06 17.98 5.37
CA THR A 86 11.21 17.99 6.29
C THR A 86 10.82 17.58 7.71
N LYS A 87 9.67 18.07 8.22
CA LYS A 87 9.15 17.67 9.54
C LYS A 87 8.77 16.19 9.60
N ILE A 88 8.12 15.67 8.55
CA ILE A 88 7.78 14.24 8.44
C ILE A 88 9.06 13.39 8.49
N ARG A 89 10.07 13.75 7.68
CA ARG A 89 11.36 13.05 7.65
C ARG A 89 12.02 13.02 9.03
N GLN A 90 12.06 14.16 9.72
CA GLN A 90 12.65 14.22 11.07
C GLN A 90 11.89 13.34 12.07
N ALA A 91 10.56 13.47 12.14
CA ALA A 91 9.74 12.68 13.07
C ALA A 91 9.87 11.16 12.83
N VAL A 92 9.98 10.73 11.58
CA VAL A 92 10.17 9.31 11.26
C VAL A 92 11.60 8.84 11.57
N VAL A 93 12.63 9.63 11.31
CA VAL A 93 14.03 9.28 11.63
C VAL A 93 14.25 9.18 13.14
N ASP A 94 13.68 10.10 13.92
CA ASP A 94 13.78 10.10 15.38
C ASP A 94 13.11 8.87 16.02
N ALA A 95 11.99 8.41 15.45
CA ALA A 95 11.25 7.24 15.93
C ALA A 95 11.74 5.90 15.37
N VAL A 96 12.27 5.90 14.14
CA VAL A 96 12.67 4.71 13.37
C VAL A 96 14.03 4.96 12.69
N PRO A 97 15.15 4.85 13.43
CA PRO A 97 16.48 4.99 12.86
C PRO A 97 16.73 3.94 11.76
N GLY A 98 17.38 4.33 10.67
CA GLY A 98 17.71 3.43 9.56
C GLY A 98 16.68 3.36 8.43
N VAL A 99 15.58 4.12 8.49
CA VAL A 99 14.71 4.30 7.32
C VAL A 99 15.47 4.83 6.11
N GLN A 100 15.09 4.36 4.92
CA GLN A 100 15.63 4.88 3.68
C GLN A 100 14.90 6.17 3.28
N HIS A 101 15.54 7.01 2.46
CA HIS A 101 14.95 8.25 1.97
C HIS A 101 15.08 8.36 0.44
N ALA A 102 13.99 8.76 -0.20
CA ALA A 102 13.98 9.14 -1.61
C ALA A 102 13.65 10.64 -1.74
N PHE A 103 14.13 11.28 -2.80
CA PHE A 103 13.97 12.72 -3.05
C PHE A 103 13.79 12.97 -4.55
N ILE A 104 12.88 13.87 -4.92
CA ILE A 104 12.78 14.40 -6.29
C ILE A 104 13.78 15.55 -6.42
N GLU A 105 14.70 15.45 -7.39
CA GLU A 105 15.66 16.52 -7.65
C GLU A 105 15.00 17.75 -8.28
N ARG A 106 15.44 18.94 -7.86
CA ARG A 106 14.76 20.20 -8.20
C ARG A 106 14.86 20.57 -9.68
N ASP A 107 15.93 20.19 -10.37
CA ASP A 107 16.18 20.61 -11.76
C ASP A 107 15.37 19.82 -12.81
N GLU A 108 14.89 18.62 -12.48
CA GLU A 108 13.97 17.84 -13.34
C GLU A 108 12.49 18.18 -13.11
N ALA A 109 12.22 18.97 -12.08
CA ALA A 109 10.90 19.47 -11.72
C ALA A 109 10.72 20.95 -12.12
N LYS A 110 11.25 21.35 -13.28
CA LYS A 110 10.89 22.63 -13.94
C LYS A 110 9.55 22.45 -14.64
N PRO A 111 8.43 22.98 -14.09
CA PRO A 111 7.14 22.82 -14.73
C PRO A 111 6.99 23.86 -15.85
N SER A 112 6.21 23.57 -16.90
CA SER A 112 5.92 24.58 -17.94
C SER A 112 5.01 25.72 -17.40
N HIS A 113 4.42 25.55 -16.22
CA HIS A 113 3.64 26.54 -15.47
C HIS A 113 3.98 26.44 -13.99
N LYS A 114 4.04 27.58 -13.27
CA LYS A 114 4.24 27.63 -11.80
C LYS A 114 3.38 26.56 -11.08
N GLY A 115 4.03 25.53 -10.56
CA GLY A 115 3.43 24.39 -9.85
C GLY A 115 4.43 23.80 -8.86
N SER A 116 3.94 23.19 -7.78
CA SER A 116 4.78 22.70 -6.68
C SER A 116 5.64 21.50 -7.07
N LEU A 117 6.77 21.35 -6.37
CA LEU A 117 7.69 20.21 -6.43
C LEU A 117 7.13 18.93 -5.75
N GLY A 118 5.81 18.74 -5.82
CA GLY A 118 5.11 17.72 -5.06
C GLY A 118 5.20 16.34 -5.68
N VAL A 119 5.22 15.29 -4.85
CA VAL A 119 5.18 13.89 -5.33
C VAL A 119 3.98 13.69 -6.26
N GLU A 120 2.80 14.22 -5.93
CA GLU A 120 1.61 14.17 -6.79
C GLU A 120 1.76 14.82 -8.18
N HIS A 121 2.68 15.77 -8.36
CA HIS A 121 2.90 16.53 -9.60
C HIS A 121 4.19 16.15 -10.35
N ALA A 122 5.11 15.43 -9.70
CA ALA A 122 6.34 14.98 -10.32
C ALA A 122 6.09 14.07 -11.54
N SER A 123 6.98 14.12 -12.54
CA SER A 123 6.89 13.26 -13.73
C SER A 123 7.18 11.79 -13.40
N ASP A 124 6.72 10.87 -14.25
CA ASP A 124 6.99 9.43 -14.06
C ASP A 124 8.50 9.14 -13.96
N SER A 125 9.29 9.81 -14.80
CA SER A 125 10.76 9.75 -14.83
C SER A 125 11.40 10.28 -13.55
N ALA A 126 10.92 11.42 -13.02
CA ALA A 126 11.43 11.97 -11.77
C ALA A 126 11.14 11.04 -10.57
N ILE A 127 9.96 10.43 -10.52
CA ILE A 127 9.61 9.45 -9.47
C ILE A 127 10.44 8.17 -9.62
N GLU A 128 10.65 7.65 -10.84
CA GLU A 128 11.49 6.48 -11.06
C GLU A 128 12.95 6.74 -10.65
N LYS A 129 13.54 7.88 -11.03
CA LYS A 129 14.90 8.27 -10.61
C LYS A 129 15.04 8.45 -9.10
N ALA A 130 14.05 9.08 -8.45
CA ALA A 130 14.04 9.28 -7.01
C ALA A 130 14.04 7.96 -6.23
N LEU A 131 13.41 6.91 -6.77
CA LEU A 131 13.20 5.64 -6.09
C LEU A 131 14.21 4.55 -6.52
N VAL A 132 14.71 4.53 -7.76
CA VAL A 132 15.45 3.39 -8.37
C VAL A 132 16.70 2.94 -7.61
N ASN A 133 17.39 3.86 -6.93
CA ASN A 133 18.59 3.55 -6.14
C ASN A 133 18.27 3.09 -4.71
N VAL A 134 16.98 3.04 -4.34
CA VAL A 134 16.51 2.88 -2.96
C VAL A 134 15.54 1.70 -2.81
N TYR A 135 14.60 1.51 -3.74
CA TYR A 135 13.67 0.38 -3.69
C TYR A 135 14.31 -0.95 -4.07
N GLN A 136 13.74 -2.01 -3.51
CA GLN A 136 13.94 -3.38 -3.93
C GLN A 136 12.63 -3.87 -4.55
N LEU A 137 12.75 -4.69 -5.61
CA LEU A 137 11.59 -5.40 -6.14
C LEU A 137 11.19 -6.51 -5.18
N ALA A 138 9.89 -6.77 -5.03
CA ALA A 138 9.42 -7.92 -4.28
C ALA A 138 9.81 -9.22 -5.00
N ASP A 139 10.29 -10.20 -4.23
CA ASP A 139 10.59 -11.54 -4.73
C ASP A 139 9.29 -12.36 -4.79
N PRO A 140 8.87 -12.87 -5.97
CA PRO A 140 7.67 -13.71 -6.09
C PRO A 140 7.74 -15.03 -5.30
N SER A 141 8.93 -15.44 -4.84
CA SER A 141 9.15 -16.62 -4.00
C SER A 141 9.21 -16.31 -2.49
N GLY A 142 8.96 -15.06 -2.09
CA GLY A 142 8.93 -14.63 -0.70
C GLY A 142 7.85 -15.34 0.14
N VAL A 143 8.12 -15.48 1.44
CA VAL A 143 7.26 -16.15 2.42
C VAL A 143 6.17 -15.23 3.01
N ASP A 144 5.68 -14.27 2.21
CA ASP A 144 4.64 -13.34 2.66
C ASP A 144 3.30 -14.07 2.90
N LEU A 145 2.61 -13.76 3.99
CA LEU A 145 1.28 -14.30 4.24
C LEU A 145 0.27 -13.81 3.20
N GLU A 146 -0.48 -14.75 2.63
CA GLU A 146 -1.62 -14.43 1.77
C GLU A 146 -2.73 -13.67 2.55
N PRO A 147 -3.45 -12.73 1.92
CA PRO A 147 -4.54 -12.01 2.57
C PRO A 147 -5.65 -12.95 3.09
N ILE A 148 -5.97 -12.83 4.39
CA ILE A 148 -7.04 -13.60 5.04
C ILE A 148 -8.33 -13.50 4.23
N ALA A 149 -8.93 -14.65 3.93
CA ALA A 149 -10.09 -14.73 3.05
C ALA A 149 -11.31 -13.99 3.64
N GLN A 150 -12.11 -13.39 2.76
CA GLN A 150 -13.25 -12.54 3.16
C GLN A 150 -14.25 -13.27 4.06
N LYS A 151 -14.46 -14.58 3.85
CA LYS A 151 -15.34 -15.42 4.68
C LYS A 151 -14.92 -15.43 6.16
N ASP A 152 -13.61 -15.43 6.43
CA ASP A 152 -13.07 -15.55 7.79
C ASP A 152 -13.10 -14.18 8.49
N LEU A 153 -12.91 -13.09 7.74
CA LEU A 153 -13.17 -11.72 8.22
C LEU A 153 -14.66 -11.47 8.55
N ILE A 154 -15.59 -12.12 7.83
CA ILE A 154 -17.03 -12.10 8.17
C ILE A 154 -17.27 -12.91 9.44
N ALA A 155 -16.70 -14.12 9.55
CA ALA A 155 -16.83 -14.97 10.74
C ALA A 155 -16.33 -14.28 12.02
N LEU A 156 -15.20 -13.57 11.94
CA LEU A 156 -14.64 -12.74 13.02
C LEU A 156 -15.36 -11.39 13.23
N ARG A 157 -16.43 -11.11 12.46
CA ARG A 157 -17.23 -9.88 12.52
C ARG A 157 -16.42 -8.60 12.28
N LEU A 158 -15.33 -8.69 11.51
CA LEU A 158 -14.48 -7.55 11.13
C LEU A 158 -15.01 -6.79 9.91
N ILE A 159 -15.97 -7.39 9.20
CA ILE A 159 -16.75 -6.80 8.11
C ILE A 159 -18.18 -7.35 8.15
N GLY A 160 -19.13 -6.66 7.51
CA GLY A 160 -20.51 -7.15 7.33
C GLY A 160 -21.46 -6.99 8.53
N THR A 161 -20.96 -6.61 9.72
CA THR A 161 -21.80 -6.38 10.91
C THR A 161 -21.77 -4.91 11.37
N PRO A 162 -22.77 -4.45 12.16
CA PRO A 162 -22.76 -3.08 12.71
C PRO A 162 -21.56 -2.77 13.61
N ASP A 163 -21.09 -3.75 14.39
CA ASP A 163 -19.94 -3.63 15.30
C ASP A 163 -18.57 -3.79 14.60
N ALA A 164 -18.56 -4.03 13.29
CA ALA A 164 -17.34 -4.30 12.53
C ALA A 164 -16.36 -3.12 12.49
N LYS A 165 -16.85 -1.88 12.60
CA LYS A 165 -15.98 -0.69 12.68
C LYS A 165 -15.17 -0.72 13.97
N ASP A 166 -15.86 -0.84 15.11
CA ASP A 166 -15.28 -0.74 16.44
C ASP A 166 -14.33 -1.93 16.71
N ARG A 167 -14.71 -3.13 16.26
CA ARG A 167 -13.84 -4.32 16.24
C ARG A 167 -12.54 -4.08 15.47
N ARG A 168 -12.61 -3.47 14.27
CA ARG A 168 -11.40 -3.12 13.51
C ARG A 168 -10.57 -2.03 14.18
N GLU A 169 -11.20 -1.03 14.80
CA GLU A 169 -10.47 0.04 15.50
C GLU A 169 -9.71 -0.51 16.71
N TYR A 170 -10.34 -1.39 17.50
CA TYR A 170 -9.67 -2.14 18.57
C TYR A 170 -8.51 -2.99 18.04
N LEU A 171 -8.78 -3.89 17.08
CA LEU A 171 -7.78 -4.77 16.47
C LEU A 171 -6.57 -3.99 15.93
N SER A 172 -6.83 -2.88 15.23
CA SER A 172 -5.78 -2.06 14.62
C SER A 172 -4.96 -1.26 15.63
N SER A 173 -5.55 -0.93 16.78
CA SER A 173 -4.84 -0.33 17.91
C SER A 173 -3.91 -1.35 18.57
N GLN A 174 -4.41 -2.56 18.89
CA GLN A 174 -3.64 -3.63 19.52
C GLN A 174 -2.49 -4.16 18.64
N LEU A 175 -2.68 -4.19 17.32
CA LEU A 175 -1.70 -4.73 16.36
C LEU A 175 -0.88 -3.66 15.61
N HIS A 176 -1.06 -2.39 15.96
CA HIS A 176 -0.40 -1.22 15.36
C HIS A 176 -0.52 -1.15 13.81
N LEU A 177 -1.73 -1.35 13.29
CA LEU A 177 -2.02 -1.41 11.84
C LEU A 177 -2.34 -0.03 11.21
N GLY A 178 -2.15 1.06 11.95
CA GLY A 178 -2.71 2.37 11.60
C GLY A 178 -4.24 2.37 11.60
N TYR A 179 -4.83 3.26 10.79
CA TYR A 179 -6.24 3.18 10.42
C TYR A 179 -6.42 2.24 9.23
N VAL A 180 -7.42 1.36 9.27
CA VAL A 180 -7.75 0.47 8.14
C VAL A 180 -9.25 0.22 8.01
N ASN A 181 -9.76 0.31 6.79
CA ASN A 181 -11.16 -0.03 6.48
C ASN A 181 -11.31 -1.51 6.09
N GLY A 182 -12.54 -2.00 6.03
CA GLY A 182 -12.84 -3.40 5.75
C GLY A 182 -12.34 -3.92 4.39
N LYS A 183 -12.16 -3.05 3.38
CA LYS A 183 -11.64 -3.44 2.05
C LYS A 183 -10.13 -3.63 2.05
N GLN A 184 -9.42 -2.95 2.95
CA GLN A 184 -7.96 -2.98 3.05
C GLN A 184 -7.45 -3.95 4.14
N LEU A 185 -8.30 -4.33 5.10
CA LEU A 185 -7.90 -5.11 6.27
C LEU A 185 -7.13 -6.40 5.93
N ALA A 186 -7.63 -7.22 4.99
CA ALA A 186 -6.96 -8.47 4.59
C ALA A 186 -5.51 -8.23 4.12
N LYS A 187 -5.32 -7.24 3.25
CA LYS A 187 -3.99 -6.85 2.73
C LYS A 187 -3.09 -6.25 3.80
N ARG A 188 -3.68 -5.53 4.77
CA ARG A 188 -2.95 -4.94 5.88
C ARG A 188 -2.46 -6.00 6.88
N LEU A 189 -3.27 -7.02 7.13
CA LEU A 189 -2.89 -8.15 8.00
C LEU A 189 -1.77 -8.98 7.35
N ALA A 190 -1.90 -9.28 6.04
CA ALA A 190 -0.83 -9.88 5.23
C ALA A 190 0.49 -9.07 5.30
N LEU A 191 0.45 -7.76 5.04
CA LEU A 191 1.61 -6.87 5.14
C LEU A 191 2.30 -6.98 6.50
N PHE A 192 1.54 -7.01 7.59
CA PHE A 192 2.11 -7.11 8.94
C PHE A 192 2.41 -8.54 9.41
N GLN A 193 2.38 -9.53 8.50
CA GLN A 193 2.58 -10.96 8.75
C GLN A 193 1.69 -11.49 9.89
N ILE A 194 0.42 -11.08 9.90
CA ILE A 194 -0.54 -11.44 10.94
C ILE A 194 -1.48 -12.54 10.44
N SER A 195 -1.35 -13.70 11.07
CA SER A 195 -2.19 -14.88 10.85
C SER A 195 -3.63 -14.70 11.36
N LEU A 196 -4.54 -15.55 10.85
CA LEU A 196 -5.93 -15.61 11.31
C LEU A 196 -6.03 -15.87 12.82
N ASP A 197 -5.18 -16.75 13.36
CA ASP A 197 -5.18 -17.12 14.78
C ASP A 197 -4.79 -15.93 15.67
N GLN A 198 -3.75 -15.17 15.29
CA GLN A 198 -3.39 -13.94 16.01
C GLN A 198 -4.51 -12.90 16.02
N VAL A 199 -5.27 -12.79 14.92
CA VAL A 199 -6.46 -11.90 14.87
C VAL A 199 -7.56 -12.41 15.80
N ALA A 200 -7.79 -13.73 15.84
CA ALA A 200 -8.77 -14.34 16.73
C ALA A 200 -8.40 -14.11 18.21
N THR A 201 -7.16 -14.40 18.62
CA THR A 201 -6.66 -14.20 20.00
C THR A 201 -6.75 -12.75 20.45
N VAL A 202 -6.48 -11.76 19.59
CA VAL A 202 -6.69 -10.35 19.95
C VAL A 202 -8.19 -10.07 20.17
N LEU A 203 -9.07 -10.59 19.31
CA LEU A 203 -10.51 -10.37 19.42
C LEU A 203 -11.19 -11.10 20.59
N GLU A 204 -10.57 -12.10 21.22
CA GLU A 204 -11.05 -12.69 22.48
C GLU A 204 -11.14 -11.64 23.60
N ASN A 205 -10.25 -10.65 23.59
CA ASN A 205 -10.20 -9.56 24.56
C ASN A 205 -11.06 -8.35 24.15
N TYR A 206 -11.79 -8.42 23.04
CA TYR A 206 -12.68 -7.35 22.59
C TYR A 206 -13.97 -7.30 23.42
N GLN A 207 -14.05 -6.33 24.32
CA GLN A 207 -15.29 -5.97 25.01
C GLN A 207 -15.99 -4.83 24.26
N LYS A 208 -17.27 -5.02 23.97
CA LYS A 208 -18.11 -3.97 23.34
C LYS A 208 -18.39 -2.88 24.38
N LYS A 209 -18.09 -1.63 24.01
CA LYS A 209 -18.48 -0.43 24.77
C LYS A 209 -19.98 -0.14 24.67
#